data_AF-A0A382RDP9-F1
#
_entry.id   AF-A0A382RDP9-F1
#
_cell.length_a   1.000
_cell.length_b   1.000
_cell.length_c   1.000
_cell.angle_alpha   90.00
_cell.angle_beta   90.00
_cell.angle_gamma   90.00
#
_symmetry.space_group_name_H-M   'P 1'
#
loop_
_entity.id
_entity.type
_entity.pdbx_description
1 polymer ?
#
loop_
_entity_poly.entity_id
_entity_poly.type
_entity_poly.pdbx_seq_one_letter_code
_entity_poly.pdbx_strand_id
1 'polypeptide(L)'
;MIKTSEAFDSARSEYIEGYEEKNKLIFPTLALVAKEFNVSISTLRKKAANEGWYKKRKNRQNSREEFEMRKQFKGEYSKLAQVSRNSLVFVEYFQTAINKEIQEVKRNEKTHSIEDMSRLITCIQKLQRLSEQANATLNNLEDSFMNLLE
;
A
#
# COMPACT_ATOMS: atom_id res chain seq x y z
N MET A 1 -39.87 9.08 -20.48
CA MET A 1 -40.05 9.90 -19.26
C MET A 1 -39.51 9.09 -18.09
N ILE A 2 -38.40 9.51 -17.49
CA ILE A 2 -37.91 8.91 -16.23
C ILE A 2 -38.93 9.26 -15.14
N LYS A 3 -39.37 8.29 -14.33
CA LYS A 3 -40.29 8.60 -13.23
C LYS A 3 -39.57 9.49 -12.23
N THR A 4 -40.25 10.47 -11.64
CA THR A 4 -39.65 11.45 -10.72
C THR A 4 -38.89 10.81 -9.55
N SER A 5 -39.31 9.63 -9.09
CA SER A 5 -38.60 8.86 -8.06
C SER A 5 -37.23 8.35 -8.52
N GLU A 6 -37.16 7.79 -9.73
CA GLU A 6 -35.92 7.28 -10.33
C GLU A 6 -34.89 8.41 -10.51
N ALA A 7 -35.35 9.59 -10.93
CA ALA A 7 -34.49 10.78 -11.06
C ALA A 7 -33.88 11.22 -9.71
N PHE A 8 -34.63 11.12 -8.60
CA PHE A 8 -34.09 11.44 -7.28
C PHE A 8 -33.12 10.37 -6.75
N ASP A 9 -33.36 9.10 -7.06
CA ASP A 9 -32.48 8.01 -6.64
C ASP A 9 -31.15 8.06 -7.41
N SER A 10 -31.18 8.34 -8.71
CA SER A 10 -29.97 8.59 -9.50
C SER A 10 -29.22 9.84 -9.03
N ALA A 11 -29.93 10.94 -8.76
CA ALA A 11 -29.34 12.15 -8.19
C ALA A 11 -28.66 11.91 -6.84
N ARG A 12 -29.26 11.05 -6.01
CA ARG A 12 -28.68 10.62 -4.73
C ARG A 12 -27.40 9.84 -4.93
N SER A 13 -27.42 8.84 -5.82
CA SER A 13 -26.25 7.99 -6.10
C SER A 13 -25.10 8.87 -6.58
N GLU A 14 -25.32 9.72 -7.57
CA GLU A 14 -24.27 10.55 -8.15
C GLU A 14 -23.70 11.58 -7.16
N TYR A 15 -24.55 12.16 -6.30
CA TYR A 15 -24.07 13.09 -5.26
C TYR A 15 -23.23 12.40 -4.18
N ILE A 16 -23.63 11.20 -3.74
CA ILE A 16 -22.98 10.49 -2.63
C ILE A 16 -21.76 9.69 -3.10
N GLU A 17 -21.87 8.99 -4.22
CA GLU A 17 -20.86 8.09 -4.74
C GLU A 17 -19.88 8.80 -5.68
N GLY A 18 -20.30 9.91 -6.29
CA GLY A 18 -19.53 10.59 -7.33
C GLY A 18 -19.61 9.87 -8.68
N TYR A 19 -18.89 10.40 -9.67
CA TYR A 19 -18.68 9.77 -10.96
C TYR A 19 -17.22 9.90 -11.39
N GLU A 20 -16.77 9.01 -12.26
CA GLU A 20 -15.41 9.06 -12.80
C GLU A 20 -15.36 9.86 -14.10
N GLU A 21 -14.50 10.88 -14.13
CA GLU A 21 -14.19 11.63 -15.35
C GLU A 21 -12.66 11.73 -15.50
N LYS A 22 -12.12 11.33 -16.66
CA LYS A 22 -10.67 11.36 -16.95
C LYS A 22 -9.83 10.68 -15.85
N ASN A 23 -10.26 9.51 -15.39
CA ASN A 23 -9.66 8.73 -14.29
C ASN A 23 -9.60 9.46 -12.93
N LYS A 24 -10.44 10.47 -12.71
CA LYS A 24 -10.59 11.15 -11.42
C LYS A 24 -12.03 11.00 -10.94
N LEU A 25 -12.19 10.60 -9.68
CA LEU A 25 -13.49 10.56 -9.03
C LEU A 25 -13.91 11.99 -8.66
N ILE A 26 -15.00 12.46 -9.24
CA ILE A 26 -15.56 13.79 -9.02
C ILE A 26 -16.83 13.64 -8.18
N PHE A 27 -16.95 14.50 -7.18
CA PHE A 27 -18.17 14.56 -6.37
C PHE A 27 -18.92 15.87 -6.66
N PRO A 28 -20.01 15.83 -7.45
CA PRO A 28 -20.69 17.03 -7.93
C PRO A 28 -21.41 17.81 -6.82
N THR A 29 -21.72 19.07 -7.07
CA THR A 29 -22.57 19.86 -6.16
C THR A 29 -24.04 19.51 -6.37
N LEU A 30 -24.89 19.75 -5.35
CA LEU A 30 -26.34 19.56 -5.51
C LEU A 30 -26.94 20.39 -6.65
N ALA A 31 -26.31 21.52 -7.02
CA ALA A 31 -26.76 22.34 -8.16
C ALA A 31 -26.48 21.67 -9.50
N LEU A 32 -25.31 21.05 -9.66
CA LEU A 32 -24.96 20.29 -10.86
C LEU A 32 -25.86 19.07 -11.01
N VAL A 33 -26.03 18.30 -9.93
CA VAL A 33 -26.92 17.14 -9.90
C VAL A 33 -28.37 17.54 -10.21
N ALA A 34 -28.86 18.66 -9.64
CA ALA A 34 -30.21 19.13 -9.92
C ALA A 34 -30.42 19.47 -11.40
N LYS A 35 -29.41 20.08 -12.03
CA LYS A 35 -29.41 20.40 -13.47
C LYS A 35 -29.39 19.13 -14.32
N GLU A 36 -28.52 18.18 -13.99
CA GLU A 36 -28.34 16.93 -14.75
C GLU A 36 -29.62 16.08 -14.76
N PHE A 37 -30.23 15.88 -13.59
CA PHE A 37 -31.43 15.04 -13.45
C PHE A 37 -32.74 15.79 -13.67
N ASN A 38 -32.68 17.06 -14.09
CA ASN A 38 -33.84 17.94 -14.30
C ASN A 38 -34.79 17.96 -13.09
N VAL A 39 -34.23 18.04 -11.87
CA VAL A 39 -34.98 18.10 -10.61
C VAL A 39 -34.86 19.48 -9.97
N SER A 40 -35.91 19.89 -9.25
CA SER A 40 -35.89 21.15 -8.52
C SER A 40 -34.82 21.15 -7.42
N ILE A 41 -33.87 22.09 -7.49
CA ILE A 41 -32.78 22.22 -6.50
C ILE A 41 -33.29 22.42 -5.07
N SER A 42 -34.39 23.13 -4.88
CA SER A 42 -34.97 23.36 -3.55
C SER A 42 -35.55 22.07 -2.96
N THR A 43 -36.15 21.25 -3.80
CA THR A 43 -36.69 19.93 -3.42
C THR A 43 -35.56 18.95 -3.13
N LEU A 44 -34.52 18.94 -3.97
CA LEU A 44 -33.34 18.10 -3.79
C LEU A 44 -32.60 18.45 -2.48
N ARG A 45 -32.43 19.73 -2.16
CA ARG A 45 -31.81 20.18 -0.90
C ARG A 45 -32.57 19.69 0.33
N LYS A 46 -33.90 19.80 0.33
CA LYS A 46 -34.74 19.30 1.43
C LYS A 46 -34.59 17.78 1.60
N LYS A 47 -34.65 17.03 0.49
CA LYS A 47 -34.48 15.57 0.52
C LYS A 47 -33.09 15.16 0.99
N ALA A 48 -32.05 15.80 0.48
CA ALA A 48 -30.65 15.56 0.86
C ALA A 48 -30.38 15.85 2.33
N ALA A 49 -31.00 16.90 2.89
CA ALA A 49 -30.91 17.23 4.31
C ALA A 49 -31.59 16.15 5.17
N ASN A 50 -32.85 15.80 4.84
CA ASN A 50 -33.63 14.81 5.58
C ASN A 50 -32.98 13.42 5.59
N GLU A 51 -32.34 13.04 4.48
CA GLU A 51 -31.69 11.74 4.33
C GLU A 51 -30.19 11.76 4.67
N GLY A 52 -29.65 12.91 5.11
CA GLY A 52 -28.26 13.05 5.56
C GLY A 52 -27.20 12.79 4.49
N TRP A 53 -27.46 13.18 3.24
CA TRP A 53 -26.59 12.84 2.10
C TRP A 53 -25.16 13.35 2.25
N TYR A 54 -24.98 14.55 2.79
CA TYR A 54 -23.65 15.12 3.01
C TYR A 54 -22.78 14.24 3.93
N LYS A 55 -23.36 13.75 5.04
CA LYS A 55 -22.66 12.85 5.97
C LYS A 55 -22.31 11.52 5.28
N LYS A 56 -23.24 10.96 4.51
CA LYS A 56 -23.02 9.72 3.75
C LYS A 56 -21.90 9.86 2.71
N ARG A 57 -21.89 10.97 1.97
CA ARG A 57 -20.82 11.32 1.03
C ARG A 57 -19.47 11.42 1.71
N LYS A 58 -19.38 12.16 2.82
CA LYS A 58 -18.11 12.33 3.56
C LYS A 58 -17.58 10.99 4.07
N ASN A 59 -18.45 10.13 4.59
CA ASN A 59 -18.06 8.77 5.00
C ASN A 59 -17.54 7.96 3.81
N ARG A 60 -18.23 8.01 2.66
CA ARG A 60 -17.81 7.32 1.43
C ARG A 60 -16.45 7.80 0.93
N GLN A 61 -16.21 9.12 0.95
CA GLN A 61 -14.91 9.73 0.60
C GLN A 61 -13.81 9.19 1.51
N ASN A 62 -13.98 9.29 2.83
CA ASN A 62 -13.00 8.81 3.80
C ASN A 62 -12.71 7.31 3.65
N SER A 63 -13.75 6.47 3.53
CA SER A 63 -13.56 5.02 3.36
C SER A 63 -12.86 4.67 2.04
N ARG A 64 -13.02 5.48 0.99
CA ARG A 64 -12.35 5.26 -0.29
C ARG A 64 -10.89 5.70 -0.24
N GLU A 65 -10.60 6.86 0.35
CA GLU A 65 -9.23 7.33 0.59
C GLU A 65 -8.46 6.32 1.46
N GLU A 66 -9.10 5.84 2.53
CA GLU A 66 -8.55 4.79 3.38
C GLU A 66 -8.32 3.48 2.61
N PHE A 67 -9.25 3.08 1.74
CA PHE A 67 -9.09 1.88 0.91
C PHE A 67 -7.92 2.02 -0.08
N GLU A 68 -7.80 3.15 -0.79
CA GLU A 68 -6.71 3.36 -1.75
C GLU A 68 -5.36 3.43 -1.02
N MET A 69 -5.28 4.10 0.14
CA MET A 69 -4.10 4.06 1.00
C MET A 69 -3.77 2.63 1.42
N ARG A 70 -4.74 1.87 1.94
CA ARG A 70 -4.52 0.46 2.34
C ARG A 70 -4.09 -0.41 1.16
N LYS A 71 -4.65 -0.21 -0.03
CA LYS A 71 -4.34 -0.98 -1.24
C LYS A 71 -2.92 -0.72 -1.72
N GLN A 72 -2.53 0.55 -1.80
CA GLN A 72 -1.19 0.95 -2.24
C GLN A 72 -0.14 0.51 -1.21
N PHE A 73 -0.34 0.88 0.05
CA PHE A 73 0.65 0.63 1.09
C PHE A 73 0.71 -0.83 1.52
N LYS A 74 -0.39 -1.55 1.78
CA LYS A 74 -0.31 -2.98 2.15
C LYS A 74 0.28 -3.86 1.04
N GLY A 75 0.06 -3.48 -0.22
CA GLY A 75 0.70 -4.13 -1.36
C GLY A 75 2.21 -3.92 -1.37
N GLU A 76 2.68 -2.70 -1.12
CA GLU A 76 4.10 -2.38 -1.01
C GLU A 76 4.75 -2.99 0.25
N TYR A 77 4.10 -2.89 1.42
CA TYR A 77 4.53 -3.54 2.67
C TYR A 77 4.70 -5.05 2.48
N SER A 78 3.73 -5.72 1.84
CA SER A 78 3.80 -7.17 1.58
C SER A 78 4.97 -7.53 0.67
N LYS A 79 5.24 -6.73 -0.37
CA LYS A 79 6.35 -6.96 -1.29
C LYS A 79 7.69 -6.69 -0.62
N LEU A 80 7.84 -5.56 0.07
CA LEU A 80 9.06 -5.20 0.79
C LEU A 80 9.38 -6.21 1.88
N ALA A 81 8.39 -6.61 2.68
CA ALA A 81 8.58 -7.63 3.70
C ALA A 81 8.98 -8.99 3.11
N GLN A 82 8.37 -9.38 1.98
CA GLN A 82 8.74 -10.61 1.29
C GLN A 82 10.17 -10.56 0.74
N VAL A 83 10.54 -9.46 0.06
CA VAL A 83 11.90 -9.28 -0.47
C VAL A 83 12.92 -9.28 0.67
N SER A 84 12.68 -8.54 1.75
CA SER A 84 13.59 -8.51 2.90
C SER A 84 13.76 -9.89 3.55
N ARG A 85 12.67 -10.65 3.76
CA ARG A 85 12.76 -12.03 4.27
C ARG A 85 13.54 -12.94 3.33
N ASN A 86 13.30 -12.85 2.03
CA ASN A 86 14.07 -13.61 1.04
C ASN A 86 15.55 -13.23 1.05
N SER A 87 15.88 -11.95 1.23
CA SER A 87 17.26 -11.49 1.38
C SER A 87 17.92 -12.06 2.64
N LEU A 88 17.21 -12.18 3.75
CA LEU A 88 17.74 -12.81 4.97
C LEU A 88 17.99 -14.31 4.77
N VAL A 89 17.07 -15.04 4.15
CA VAL A 89 17.28 -16.46 3.79
C VAL A 89 18.49 -16.62 2.88
N PHE A 90 18.67 -15.72 1.91
CA PHE A 90 19.85 -15.69 1.06
C PHE A 90 21.13 -15.44 1.86
N VAL A 91 21.11 -14.50 2.81
CA VAL A 91 22.24 -14.23 3.71
C VAL A 91 22.61 -15.47 4.51
N GLU A 92 21.64 -16.14 5.13
CA GLU A 92 21.85 -17.36 5.92
C GLU A 92 22.49 -18.48 5.10
N TYR A 93 22.01 -18.68 3.86
CA TYR A 93 22.58 -19.66 2.94
C TYR A 93 24.07 -19.39 2.67
N PHE A 94 24.42 -18.14 2.30
CA PHE A 94 25.81 -17.80 1.99
C PHE A 94 26.71 -17.77 3.22
N GLN A 95 26.21 -17.32 4.38
CA GLN A 95 26.95 -17.41 5.64
C GLN A 95 27.28 -18.88 5.96
N THR A 96 26.33 -19.79 5.76
CA THR A 96 26.56 -21.23 5.96
C THR A 96 27.63 -21.77 5.01
N ALA A 97 27.56 -21.42 3.72
CA ALA A 97 28.54 -21.84 2.73
C ALA A 97 29.95 -21.32 3.04
N ILE A 98 30.07 -20.03 3.36
CA ILE A 98 31.35 -19.38 3.70
C ILE A 98 31.91 -19.97 5.00
N ASN A 99 31.08 -20.21 6.01
CA ASN A 99 31.51 -20.83 7.26
C ASN A 99 32.05 -22.25 7.02
N LYS A 100 31.41 -23.03 6.14
CA LYS A 100 31.90 -24.36 5.74
C LYS A 100 33.28 -24.25 5.10
N GLU A 101 33.46 -23.33 4.17
CA GLU A 101 34.74 -23.10 3.48
C GLU A 101 35.85 -22.68 4.44
N ILE A 102 35.56 -21.79 5.40
CA ILE A 102 36.49 -21.43 6.48
C ILE A 102 36.91 -22.65 7.31
N GLN A 103 35.99 -23.59 7.58
CA GLN A 103 36.32 -24.81 8.33
C GLN A 103 37.21 -25.76 7.53
N GLU A 104 36.95 -25.94 6.23
CA GLU A 104 37.78 -26.75 5.33
C GLU A 104 39.22 -26.19 5.27
N VAL A 105 39.36 -24.87 5.23
CA VAL A 105 40.66 -24.18 5.27
C VAL A 105 41.37 -24.40 6.60
N LYS A 106 40.66 -24.28 7.73
CA LYS A 106 41.22 -24.53 9.07
C LYS A 106 41.71 -25.97 9.25
N ARG A 107 41.10 -26.92 8.54
CA ARG A 107 41.49 -28.34 8.55
C ARG A 107 42.61 -28.66 7.57
N ASN A 108 43.13 -27.66 6.85
CA ASN A 108 44.07 -27.82 5.74
C ASN A 108 43.53 -28.71 4.60
N GLU A 109 42.21 -28.86 4.48
CA GLU A 109 41.55 -29.60 3.40
C GLU A 109 41.47 -28.75 2.11
N LYS A 110 41.56 -27.43 2.26
CA LYS A 110 41.49 -26.46 1.17
C LYS A 110 42.50 -25.33 1.40
N THR A 111 43.22 -24.94 0.35
CA THR A 111 44.13 -23.79 0.37
C THR A 111 43.54 -22.68 -0.49
N HIS A 112 43.48 -21.48 0.07
CA HIS A 112 43.08 -20.28 -0.66
C HIS A 112 44.28 -19.40 -0.97
N SER A 113 44.25 -18.79 -2.15
CA SER A 113 45.14 -17.67 -2.43
C SER A 113 44.75 -16.44 -1.60
N ILE A 114 45.65 -15.47 -1.50
CA ILE A 114 45.35 -14.16 -0.90
C ILE A 114 44.19 -13.48 -1.64
N GLU A 115 44.10 -13.67 -2.96
CA GLU A 115 43.03 -13.11 -3.78
C GLU A 115 41.66 -13.73 -3.44
N ASP A 116 41.60 -15.05 -3.26
CA ASP A 116 40.38 -15.75 -2.86
C ASP A 116 39.89 -15.29 -1.48
N MET A 117 40.81 -15.12 -0.53
CA MET A 117 40.50 -14.60 0.81
C MET A 117 39.95 -13.17 0.74
N SER A 118 40.54 -12.31 -0.11
CA SER A 118 40.06 -10.94 -0.34
C SER A 118 38.63 -10.92 -0.92
N ARG A 119 38.34 -11.82 -1.88
CA ARG A 119 37.00 -11.98 -2.45
C ARG A 119 35.99 -12.46 -1.39
N LEU A 120 36.35 -13.44 -0.56
CA LEU A 120 35.51 -13.93 0.53
C LEU A 120 35.19 -12.84 1.56
N ILE A 121 36.18 -12.04 1.97
CA ILE A 121 35.97 -10.90 2.89
C ILE A 121 34.97 -9.90 2.27
N THR A 122 35.15 -9.58 0.99
CA THR A 122 34.24 -8.68 0.27
C THR A 122 32.81 -9.23 0.21
N CYS A 123 32.66 -10.55 -0.02
CA CYS A 123 31.35 -11.21 0.01
C CYS A 123 30.70 -11.11 1.40
N ILE A 124 31.44 -11.41 2.47
CA ILE A 124 30.94 -11.30 3.85
C ILE A 124 30.45 -9.87 4.15
N GLN A 125 31.23 -8.85 3.80
CA GLN A 125 30.85 -7.45 4.03
C GLN A 125 29.55 -7.07 3.28
N LYS A 126 29.39 -7.55 2.04
CA LYS A 126 28.15 -7.34 1.28
C LYS A 126 26.96 -8.04 1.92
N LEU A 127 27.14 -9.27 2.43
CA LEU A 127 26.09 -10.01 3.11
C LEU A 127 25.69 -9.36 4.44
N GLN A 128 26.65 -8.86 5.21
CA GLN A 128 26.38 -8.10 6.44
C GLN A 128 25.54 -6.86 6.16
N ARG A 129 25.95 -6.05 5.17
CA ARG A 129 25.19 -4.87 4.75
C ARG A 129 23.78 -5.23 4.26
N LEU A 130 23.64 -6.32 3.49
CA LEU A 130 22.33 -6.78 3.01
C LEU A 130 21.43 -7.20 4.19
N SER A 131 21.98 -7.91 5.16
CA SER A 131 21.27 -8.31 6.38
C SER A 131 20.79 -7.10 7.18
N GLU A 132 21.65 -6.10 7.39
CA GLU A 132 21.31 -4.87 8.09
C GLU A 132 20.18 -4.12 7.37
N GLN A 133 20.27 -3.98 6.05
CA GLN A 133 19.24 -3.30 5.25
C GLN A 133 17.90 -4.04 5.25
N ALA A 134 17.92 -5.37 5.16
CA ALA A 134 16.71 -6.19 5.21
C ALA A 134 16.03 -6.07 6.59
N ASN A 135 16.79 -6.18 7.68
CA ASN A 135 16.27 -6.04 9.05
C ASN A 135 15.76 -4.62 9.32
N ALA A 136 16.50 -3.58 8.95
CA ALA A 136 16.05 -2.20 9.12
C ALA A 136 14.76 -1.91 8.35
N THR A 137 14.64 -2.47 7.14
CA THR A 137 13.40 -2.37 6.37
C THR A 137 12.26 -3.04 7.13
N LEU A 138 12.42 -4.29 7.60
CA LEU A 138 11.36 -4.99 8.34
C LEU A 138 10.92 -4.24 9.60
N ASN A 139 11.87 -3.73 10.39
CA ASN A 139 11.57 -2.94 11.59
C ASN A 139 10.79 -1.68 11.24
N ASN A 140 11.21 -0.93 10.21
CA ASN A 140 10.48 0.27 9.77
C ASN A 140 9.05 -0.05 9.30
N LEU A 141 8.83 -1.20 8.66
CA LEU A 141 7.50 -1.63 8.26
C LEU A 141 6.63 -1.97 9.48
N GLU A 142 7.21 -2.62 10.49
CA GLU A 142 6.53 -2.96 11.74
C GLU A 142 6.19 -1.71 12.56
N ASP A 143 7.15 -0.81 12.79
CA ASP A 143 6.94 0.45 13.50
C ASP A 143 5.89 1.33 12.82
N SER A 144 5.96 1.44 11.49
CA SER A 144 4.98 2.19 10.70
C SER A 144 3.58 1.59 10.80
N PHE A 145 3.46 0.27 10.95
CA PHE A 145 2.18 -0.40 11.13
C PHE A 145 1.64 -0.21 12.54
N MET A 146 2.49 -0.27 13.57
CA MET A 146 2.10 -0.04 14.96
C MET A 146 1.60 1.38 15.19
N ASN A 147 2.31 2.39 14.66
CA ASN A 147 1.89 3.79 14.73
C ASN A 147 0.54 4.08 14.02
N LEU A 148 0.11 3.23 13.09
CA LEU A 148 -1.19 3.36 12.41
C LEU A 148 -2.35 2.77 13.21
N LEU A 149 -2.06 1.94 14.21
CA LEU A 149 -3.06 1.27 15.05
C LEU A 149 -3.31 2.01 16.37
N GLU A 150 -2.41 2.88 16.78
CA GLU A 150 -2.54 3.82 17.92
C GLU A 150 -3.33 5.08 17.54
#